data_AF-A0A496PS32-F1
#
_entry.id   AF-A0A496PS32-F1
#
_cell.length_a   1.000
_cell.length_b   1.000
_cell.length_c   1.000
_cell.angle_alpha   90.00
_cell.angle_beta   90.00
_cell.angle_gamma   90.00
#
_symmetry.space_group_name_H-M   'P 1'
#
loop_
_entity.id
_entity.type
_entity.pdbx_description
1 polymer ?
#
loop_
_entity_poly.entity_id
_entity_poly.type
_entity_poly.pdbx_seq_one_letter_code
_entity_poly.pdbx_strand_id
1 'polypeptide(L)'
;MSNSNEPVKIVITDRFGPNFIWHMLAVARISYDSNYANKYQSSVYPHDLAFLKYNGWLLWIDTGEPSPLANSFVFLPAWLKLETRGEFREYFNIVRRVLISGDTNPIIERYSEADWSDPIMKHVRQGIDFPDDADQNFHDLFRRTAEIFMNSVNLYREQVWPEAKKSMAQRLQELSDFVARNDLIAKWEQFLGITFKARIYEFVLCFANKGGPDANSIGYSSNLFYYDKPLEQTCQLLSHEIGTHLLMETLFELISTEQYDRQHLYAAFECLSKFYNRIILGTDDLVYPLTNMNEEHIVPFYEKVYSSGMSHHDLLIQAVEAFPKNTD
;
A
#
# COMPACT_ATOMS: atom_id res chain seq x y z
N MET A 1 0.00 -2.57 28.81
CA MET A 1 -1.28 -3.31 28.82
C MET A 1 -2.40 -2.32 29.09
N SER A 2 -3.00 -1.74 28.05
CA SER A 2 -4.13 -0.82 28.18
C SER A 2 -5.40 -1.53 27.69
N ASN A 3 -6.44 -1.54 28.52
CA ASN A 3 -7.79 -2.04 28.23
C ASN A 3 -8.22 -1.77 26.78
N SER A 4 -8.48 -2.82 26.00
CA SER A 4 -8.75 -2.77 24.56
C SER A 4 -10.20 -3.11 24.22
N ASN A 5 -11.17 -2.47 24.89
CA ASN A 5 -12.59 -2.59 24.54
C ASN A 5 -13.11 -1.43 23.68
N GLU A 6 -12.24 -0.51 23.26
CA GLU A 6 -12.65 0.53 22.30
C GLU A 6 -12.66 -0.07 20.90
N PRO A 7 -13.76 0.07 20.15
CA PRO A 7 -13.84 -0.43 18.78
C PRO A 7 -12.81 0.27 17.90
N VAL A 8 -12.27 -0.46 16.93
CA VAL A 8 -11.32 0.09 15.97
C VAL A 8 -12.00 1.18 15.14
N LYS A 9 -11.35 2.34 15.04
CA LYS A 9 -11.86 3.48 14.28
C LYS A 9 -11.34 3.46 12.85
N ILE A 10 -12.24 3.36 11.87
CA ILE A 10 -11.90 3.61 10.48
C ILE A 10 -11.92 5.13 10.21
N VAL A 11 -10.89 5.65 9.54
CA VAL A 11 -10.82 7.06 9.11
C VAL A 11 -10.50 7.15 7.62
N ILE A 12 -11.16 8.08 6.94
CA ILE A 12 -10.86 8.43 5.54
C ILE A 12 -10.14 9.77 5.53
N THR A 13 -8.97 9.85 4.90
CA THR A 13 -8.14 11.06 4.88
C THR A 13 -7.60 11.35 3.49
N ASP A 14 -7.07 12.56 3.30
CA ASP A 14 -6.48 13.03 2.05
C ASP A 14 -5.12 13.68 2.35
N ARG A 15 -4.17 12.86 2.77
CA ARG A 15 -2.88 13.32 3.32
C ARG A 15 -1.95 13.84 2.24
N PHE A 16 -1.22 14.91 2.52
CA PHE A 16 -0.35 15.58 1.54
C PHE A 16 0.84 14.69 1.18
N GLY A 17 1.50 14.09 2.16
CA GLY A 17 2.67 13.23 1.96
C GLY A 17 2.47 12.12 0.93
N PRO A 18 1.55 11.17 1.19
CA PRO A 18 1.24 10.10 0.24
C PRO A 18 0.79 10.66 -1.13
N ASN A 19 -0.05 11.70 -1.16
CA ASN A 19 -0.45 12.29 -2.44
C ASN A 19 0.72 12.90 -3.23
N PHE A 20 1.68 13.54 -2.54
CA PHE A 20 2.88 14.09 -3.16
C PHE A 20 3.81 12.99 -3.70
N ILE A 21 4.02 11.92 -2.95
CA ILE A 21 4.83 10.78 -3.37
C ILE A 21 4.26 10.17 -4.66
N TRP A 22 2.96 9.86 -4.68
CA TRP A 22 2.33 9.28 -5.87
C TRP A 22 2.24 10.28 -7.02
N HIS A 23 2.15 11.58 -6.74
CA HIS A 23 2.30 12.62 -7.76
C HIS A 23 3.65 12.52 -8.48
N MET A 24 4.76 12.36 -7.75
CA MET A 24 6.08 12.22 -8.34
C MET A 24 6.18 11.00 -9.26
N LEU A 25 5.60 9.87 -8.85
CA LEU A 25 5.54 8.65 -9.68
C LEU A 25 4.69 8.88 -10.94
N ALA A 26 3.50 9.48 -10.79
CA ALA A 26 2.56 9.71 -11.88
C ALA A 26 3.13 10.64 -12.96
N VAL A 27 3.68 11.80 -12.59
CA VAL A 27 4.22 12.75 -13.59
C VAL A 27 5.45 12.20 -14.31
N ALA A 28 6.27 11.40 -13.60
CA ALA A 28 7.40 10.69 -14.17
C ALA A 28 7.00 9.43 -14.96
N ARG A 29 5.73 9.02 -14.92
CA ARG A 29 5.20 7.81 -15.57
C ARG A 29 5.93 6.54 -15.13
N ILE A 30 6.22 6.46 -13.83
CA ILE A 30 6.86 5.30 -13.23
C ILE A 30 5.76 4.30 -12.89
N SER A 31 5.86 3.10 -13.46
CA SER A 31 4.91 1.98 -13.32
C SER A 31 3.54 2.15 -14.02
N TYR A 32 3.11 3.37 -14.34
CA TYR A 32 1.82 3.63 -14.99
C TYR A 32 1.83 4.96 -15.75
N ASP A 33 0.84 5.14 -16.64
CA ASP A 33 0.62 6.37 -17.39
C ASP A 33 -0.85 6.79 -17.34
N SER A 34 -1.09 8.09 -17.26
CA SER A 34 -2.43 8.66 -17.28
C SER A 34 -2.44 10.11 -17.75
N ASN A 35 -3.63 10.63 -18.04
CA ASN A 35 -3.82 12.04 -18.39
C ASN A 35 -3.36 13.01 -17.27
N TYR A 36 -3.27 12.52 -16.02
CA TYR A 36 -2.70 13.26 -14.90
C TYR A 36 -1.26 13.73 -15.19
N ALA A 37 -0.43 12.84 -15.73
CA ALA A 37 0.98 13.14 -16.00
C ALA A 37 1.14 14.33 -16.95
N ASN A 38 0.32 14.39 -18.00
CA ASN A 38 0.33 15.49 -18.96
C ASN A 38 -0.16 16.80 -18.35
N LYS A 39 -1.18 16.73 -17.48
CA LYS A 39 -1.76 17.89 -16.82
C LYS A 39 -0.77 18.55 -15.85
N TYR A 40 -0.03 17.75 -15.08
CA TYR A 40 0.79 18.24 -13.97
C TYR A 40 2.29 18.11 -14.16
N GLN A 41 2.80 17.74 -15.34
CA GLN A 41 4.25 17.68 -15.58
C GLN A 41 5.01 18.97 -15.24
N SER A 42 4.36 20.14 -15.25
CA SER A 42 4.98 21.43 -14.93
C SER A 42 5.23 21.66 -13.43
N SER A 43 4.69 20.82 -12.54
CA SER A 43 4.99 20.89 -11.11
C SER A 43 6.30 20.19 -10.73
N VAL A 44 7.04 19.68 -11.72
CA VAL A 44 8.42 19.19 -11.59
C VAL A 44 9.26 19.88 -12.66
N TYR A 45 10.48 20.29 -12.32
CA TYR A 45 11.35 20.94 -13.31
C TYR A 45 11.67 20.00 -14.48
N PRO A 46 11.72 20.47 -15.75
CA PRO A 46 11.87 19.59 -16.90
C PRO A 46 13.10 18.66 -16.86
N HIS A 47 14.23 19.15 -16.34
CA HIS A 47 15.46 18.37 -16.21
C HIS A 47 15.39 17.33 -15.08
N ASP A 48 14.69 17.65 -13.99
CA ASP A 48 14.40 16.72 -12.90
C ASP A 48 13.45 15.62 -13.37
N LEU A 49 12.41 15.99 -14.11
CA LEU A 49 11.45 15.04 -14.69
C LEU A 49 12.12 14.10 -15.70
N ALA A 50 13.01 14.61 -16.55
CA ALA A 50 13.78 13.80 -17.48
C ALA A 50 14.68 12.79 -16.75
N PHE A 51 15.31 13.20 -15.64
CA PHE A 51 16.10 12.31 -14.79
C PHE A 51 15.25 11.19 -14.19
N LEU A 52 14.07 11.51 -13.62
CA LEU A 52 13.18 10.50 -13.03
C LEU A 52 12.67 9.51 -14.09
N LYS A 53 12.33 9.98 -15.29
CA LYS A 53 11.92 9.11 -16.40
C LYS A 53 13.03 8.14 -16.82
N TYR A 54 14.26 8.65 -16.95
CA TYR A 54 15.41 7.82 -17.33
C TYR A 54 15.76 6.79 -16.25
N ASN A 55 15.65 7.16 -14.98
CA ASN A 55 15.98 6.31 -13.84
C ASN A 55 14.73 5.73 -13.14
N GLY A 56 13.61 5.58 -13.85
CA GLY A 56 12.33 5.17 -13.26
C GLY A 56 12.38 3.79 -12.59
N TRP A 57 13.32 2.94 -13.03
CA TRP A 57 13.61 1.62 -12.44
C TRP A 57 14.00 1.70 -10.96
N LEU A 58 14.47 2.85 -10.46
CA LEU A 58 14.78 3.04 -9.04
C LEU A 58 13.54 3.07 -8.15
N LEU A 59 12.40 3.48 -8.70
CA LEU A 59 11.16 3.77 -7.96
C LEU A 59 9.97 2.95 -8.44
N TRP A 60 10.18 1.99 -9.34
CA TRP A 60 9.14 1.10 -9.83
C TRP A 60 8.52 0.31 -8.67
N ILE A 61 7.19 0.33 -8.59
CA ILE A 61 6.37 -0.54 -7.73
C ILE A 61 5.67 -1.55 -8.64
N ASP A 62 6.00 -2.84 -8.51
CA ASP A 62 5.34 -3.94 -9.23
C ASP A 62 4.80 -4.98 -8.24
N THR A 63 3.97 -5.91 -8.72
CA THR A 63 3.39 -7.01 -7.94
C THR A 63 4.44 -8.11 -7.70
N GLY A 64 5.39 -7.88 -6.81
CA GLY A 64 6.33 -8.95 -6.40
C GLY A 64 7.47 -8.45 -5.53
N GLU A 65 8.28 -7.54 -6.06
CA GLU A 65 9.41 -6.96 -5.34
C GLU A 65 9.53 -5.45 -5.63
N PRO A 66 9.58 -4.59 -4.60
CA PRO A 66 9.79 -3.17 -4.78
C PRO A 66 11.20 -2.91 -5.35
N SER A 67 11.31 -1.93 -6.24
CA SER A 67 12.62 -1.45 -6.72
C SER A 67 13.52 -0.93 -5.58
N PRO A 68 14.85 -0.78 -5.81
CA PRO A 68 15.81 -0.47 -4.75
C PRO A 68 15.54 0.79 -3.93
N LEU A 69 14.81 1.77 -4.48
CA LEU A 69 14.44 3.00 -3.74
C LEU A 69 12.95 3.08 -3.40
N ALA A 70 12.09 2.14 -3.81
CA ALA A 70 10.65 2.23 -3.53
C ALA A 70 10.34 2.22 -2.02
N ASN A 71 10.99 1.37 -1.22
CA ASN A 71 10.83 1.37 0.24
C ASN A 71 11.20 2.72 0.87
N SER A 72 12.30 3.32 0.43
CA SER A 72 12.84 4.58 0.98
C SER A 72 12.16 5.84 0.42
N PHE A 73 11.52 5.80 -0.75
CA PHE A 73 10.91 7.00 -1.35
C PHE A 73 9.39 6.95 -1.37
N VAL A 74 8.79 5.77 -1.22
CA VAL A 74 7.35 5.58 -1.31
C VAL A 74 6.79 5.10 0.02
N PHE A 75 7.12 3.88 0.44
CA PHE A 75 6.42 3.23 1.56
C PHE A 75 6.77 3.81 2.92
N LEU A 76 8.05 3.89 3.28
CA LEU A 76 8.48 4.48 4.55
C LEU A 76 8.02 5.93 4.75
N PRO A 77 8.21 6.88 3.82
CA PRO A 77 7.76 8.24 4.05
C PRO A 77 6.23 8.39 4.08
N ALA A 78 5.48 7.54 3.35
CA ALA A 78 4.03 7.51 3.44
C ALA A 78 3.55 6.99 4.82
N TRP A 79 4.17 5.91 5.30
CA TRP A 79 3.92 5.30 6.61
C TRP A 79 4.27 6.23 7.78
N LEU A 80 5.46 6.85 7.74
CA LEU A 80 5.96 7.83 8.72
C LEU A 80 5.22 9.16 8.69
N LYS A 81 4.28 9.27 7.77
CA LYS A 81 3.33 10.35 7.67
C LYS A 81 3.94 11.74 7.36
N LEU A 82 4.98 11.81 6.53
CA LEU A 82 5.67 13.08 6.25
C LEU A 82 4.77 14.04 5.45
N GLU A 83 4.65 15.31 5.84
CA GLU A 83 3.73 16.27 5.19
C GLU A 83 4.42 17.53 4.63
N THR A 84 5.68 17.78 5.00
CA THR A 84 6.39 19.04 4.71
C THR A 84 7.76 18.82 4.08
N ARG A 85 8.25 19.83 3.36
CA ARG A 85 9.60 19.82 2.77
C ARG A 85 10.69 19.64 3.84
N GLY A 86 10.47 20.17 5.04
CA GLY A 86 11.39 20.03 6.17
C GLY A 86 11.50 18.58 6.63
N GLU A 87 10.36 17.91 6.81
CA GLU A 87 10.30 16.49 7.18
C GLU A 87 10.93 15.59 6.11
N PHE A 88 10.61 15.80 4.82
CA PHE A 88 11.26 15.06 3.73
C PHE A 88 12.78 15.27 3.71
N ARG A 89 13.26 16.50 3.93
CA ARG A 89 14.70 16.79 3.99
C ARG A 89 15.37 16.06 5.14
N GLU A 90 14.78 16.14 6.33
CA GLU A 90 15.30 15.45 7.52
C GLU A 90 15.33 13.94 7.30
N TYR A 91 14.22 13.38 6.82
CA TYR A 91 14.10 11.98 6.47
C TYR A 91 15.18 11.53 5.48
N PHE A 92 15.33 12.18 4.32
CA PHE A 92 16.33 11.78 3.33
C PHE A 92 17.77 11.94 3.82
N ASN A 93 18.04 12.91 4.71
CA ASN A 93 19.35 13.02 5.36
C ASN A 93 19.64 11.83 6.28
N ILE A 94 18.64 11.33 6.99
CA ILE A 94 18.78 10.15 7.85
C ILE A 94 18.94 8.90 6.99
N VAL A 95 18.08 8.69 5.98
CA VAL A 95 18.18 7.54 5.06
C VAL A 95 19.53 7.51 4.36
N ARG A 96 20.07 8.66 3.95
CA ARG A 96 21.43 8.73 3.40
C ARG A 96 22.50 8.24 4.39
N ARG A 97 22.36 8.53 5.69
CA ARG A 97 23.29 8.00 6.70
C ARG A 97 23.14 6.49 6.81
N VAL A 98 21.91 5.98 6.88
CA VAL A 98 21.63 4.54 6.88
C VAL A 98 22.28 3.85 5.68
N LEU A 99 22.13 4.42 4.49
CA LEU A 99 22.75 3.91 3.26
C LEU A 99 24.29 3.86 3.33
N ILE A 100 24.94 4.79 4.04
CA ILE A 100 26.40 4.82 4.19
C ILE A 100 26.88 3.87 5.29
N SER A 101 26.17 3.80 6.41
CA SER A 101 26.61 3.07 7.61
C SER A 101 26.04 1.66 7.73
N GLY A 102 24.99 1.31 7.00
CA GLY A 102 24.17 0.12 7.22
C GLY A 102 23.33 0.16 8.52
N ASP A 103 23.63 1.09 9.44
CA ASP A 103 22.93 1.24 10.70
C ASP A 103 21.56 1.92 10.53
N THR A 104 20.48 1.20 10.84
CA THR A 104 19.10 1.70 10.82
C THR A 104 18.69 2.39 12.11
N ASN A 105 19.46 2.32 13.21
CA ASN A 105 19.07 2.94 14.49
C ASN A 105 18.73 4.44 14.39
N PRO A 106 19.44 5.28 13.60
CA PRO A 106 19.11 6.70 13.50
C PRO A 106 17.69 6.98 13.00
N ILE A 107 17.11 6.12 12.15
CA ILE A 107 15.72 6.30 11.68
C ILE A 107 14.73 5.91 12.77
N ILE A 108 15.01 4.83 13.51
CA ILE A 108 14.16 4.32 14.58
C ILE A 108 14.12 5.32 15.73
N GLU A 109 15.28 5.85 16.14
CA GLU A 109 15.38 6.85 17.19
C GLU A 109 14.64 8.13 16.83
N ARG A 110 14.76 8.59 15.58
CA ARG A 110 14.09 9.83 15.15
C ARG A 110 12.57 9.70 15.10
N TYR A 111 12.07 8.54 14.71
CA TYR A 111 10.64 8.25 14.58
C TYR A 111 10.21 7.20 15.60
N SER A 112 10.64 7.35 16.86
CA SER A 112 10.37 6.39 17.93
C SER A 112 8.88 6.23 18.29
N GLU A 113 8.07 7.23 17.95
CA GLU A 113 6.61 7.23 18.10
C GLU A 113 5.90 6.37 17.04
N ALA A 114 6.59 5.98 15.96
CA ALA A 114 6.03 5.09 14.96
C ALA A 114 6.00 3.65 15.50
N ASP A 115 4.98 2.89 15.09
CA ASP A 115 4.85 1.48 15.49
C ASP A 115 5.80 0.59 14.68
N TRP A 116 7.06 0.55 15.05
CA TRP A 116 8.06 -0.31 14.41
C TRP A 116 7.81 -1.81 14.55
N SER A 117 6.73 -2.21 15.24
CA SER A 117 6.23 -3.59 15.29
C SER A 117 5.12 -3.86 14.25
N ASP A 118 4.71 -2.86 13.48
CA ASP A 118 3.77 -2.98 12.36
C ASP A 118 4.21 -4.13 11.44
N PRO A 119 3.38 -5.15 11.23
CA PRO A 119 3.77 -6.37 10.53
C PRO A 119 4.16 -6.13 9.06
N ILE A 120 3.57 -5.14 8.38
CA ILE A 120 3.98 -4.77 7.02
C ILE A 120 5.34 -4.10 7.07
N MET A 121 5.48 -3.12 7.97
CA MET A 121 6.69 -2.29 8.01
C MET A 121 7.88 -2.99 8.64
N LYS A 122 7.67 -4.04 9.43
CA LYS A 122 8.73 -4.92 9.92
C LYS A 122 9.48 -5.56 8.76
N HIS A 123 8.77 -6.02 7.72
CA HIS A 123 9.39 -6.58 6.51
C HIS A 123 10.08 -5.47 5.70
N VAL A 124 9.45 -4.31 5.55
CA VAL A 124 10.07 -3.13 4.88
C VAL A 124 11.31 -2.63 5.63
N ARG A 125 11.38 -2.77 6.96
CA ARG A 125 12.54 -2.38 7.78
C ARG A 125 13.69 -3.35 7.61
N GLN A 126 13.41 -4.65 7.65
CA GLN A 126 14.40 -5.69 7.40
C GLN A 126 15.02 -5.52 6.01
N GLY A 127 14.24 -4.98 5.07
CA GLY A 127 14.67 -4.57 3.74
C GLY A 127 14.58 -3.07 3.49
N ILE A 128 15.29 -2.24 4.28
CA ILE A 128 15.86 -1.04 3.65
C ILE A 128 16.93 -1.58 2.70
N ASP A 129 16.45 -2.13 1.59
CA ASP A 129 17.14 -2.96 0.60
C ASP A 129 17.98 -2.04 -0.26
N PHE A 130 19.03 -1.52 0.36
CA PHE A 130 20.12 -1.03 -0.43
C PHE A 130 20.87 -2.23 -0.98
N PRO A 131 21.26 -2.23 -2.27
CA PRO A 131 22.10 -3.27 -2.80
C PRO A 131 23.34 -3.44 -1.90
N ASP A 132 23.70 -4.69 -1.55
CA ASP A 132 24.88 -4.97 -0.73
C ASP A 132 26.16 -4.39 -1.36
N ASP A 133 26.14 -4.16 -2.67
CA ASP A 133 27.19 -3.56 -3.49
C ASP A 133 26.93 -2.09 -3.88
N ALA A 134 26.08 -1.37 -3.14
CA ALA A 134 25.78 0.04 -3.37
C ALA A 134 27.07 0.86 -3.53
N ASP A 135 27.38 1.22 -4.76
CA ASP A 135 28.58 1.95 -5.12
C ASP A 135 28.34 3.47 -5.05
N GLN A 136 29.41 4.23 -5.30
CA GLN A 136 29.32 5.69 -5.35
C GLN A 136 28.27 6.19 -6.36
N ASN A 137 28.03 5.46 -7.46
CA ASN A 137 27.00 5.83 -8.44
C ASN A 137 25.61 5.69 -7.83
N PHE A 138 25.33 4.61 -7.10
CA PHE A 138 24.05 4.42 -6.41
C PHE A 138 23.80 5.52 -5.36
N HIS A 139 24.83 5.89 -4.58
CA HIS A 139 24.72 7.03 -3.64
C HIS A 139 24.39 8.35 -4.36
N ASP A 140 24.97 8.60 -5.53
CA ASP A 140 24.68 9.79 -6.32
C ASP A 140 23.27 9.74 -6.94
N LEU A 141 22.80 8.57 -7.38
CA LEU A 141 21.41 8.36 -7.82
C LEU A 141 20.42 8.63 -6.69
N PHE A 142 20.67 8.10 -5.48
CA PHE A 142 19.86 8.36 -4.29
C PHE A 142 19.81 9.86 -4.00
N ARG A 143 20.97 10.51 -3.89
CA ARG A 143 21.07 11.95 -3.57
C ARG A 143 20.32 12.78 -4.59
N ARG A 144 20.52 12.49 -5.88
CA ARG A 144 19.85 13.22 -6.96
C ARG A 144 18.33 13.03 -6.92
N THR A 145 17.86 11.82 -6.65
CA THR A 145 16.42 11.54 -6.51
C THR A 145 15.82 12.27 -5.31
N ALA A 146 16.51 12.29 -4.16
CA ALA A 146 16.08 13.04 -2.97
C ALA A 146 16.02 14.55 -3.22
N GLU A 147 17.01 15.12 -3.93
CA GLU A 147 17.00 16.53 -4.34
C GLU A 147 15.78 16.87 -5.20
N ILE A 148 15.43 16.01 -6.17
CA ILE A 148 14.28 16.20 -7.05
C ILE A 148 12.97 16.23 -6.24
N PHE A 149 12.77 15.28 -5.33
CA PHE A 149 11.60 15.28 -4.45
C PHE A 149 11.56 16.58 -3.63
N MET A 150 12.66 16.94 -2.96
CA MET A 150 12.73 18.16 -2.15
C MET A 150 12.48 19.46 -2.93
N ASN A 151 12.88 19.52 -4.20
CA ASN A 151 12.67 20.67 -5.07
C ASN A 151 11.22 20.78 -5.56
N SER A 152 10.52 19.65 -5.63
CA SER A 152 9.16 19.56 -6.17
C SER A 152 8.07 19.76 -5.11
N VAL A 153 8.37 19.59 -3.81
CA VAL A 153 7.35 19.72 -2.72
C VAL A 153 6.56 21.03 -2.78
N ASN A 154 7.25 22.16 -2.97
CA ASN A 154 6.59 23.47 -2.97
C ASN A 154 5.76 23.68 -4.24
N LEU A 155 6.29 23.30 -5.41
CA LEU A 155 5.55 23.37 -6.68
C LEU A 155 4.28 22.53 -6.61
N TYR A 156 4.36 21.31 -6.08
CA TYR A 156 3.19 20.47 -5.86
C TYR A 156 2.18 21.12 -4.92
N ARG A 157 2.64 21.65 -3.78
CA ARG A 157 1.79 22.33 -2.79
C ARG A 157 1.02 23.52 -3.36
N GLU A 158 1.65 24.28 -4.25
CA GLU A 158 1.07 25.49 -4.82
C GLU A 158 0.21 25.19 -6.05
N GLN A 159 0.64 24.27 -6.92
CA GLN A 159 0.03 24.07 -8.24
C GLN A 159 -0.99 22.93 -8.29
N VAL A 160 -0.84 21.91 -7.44
CA VAL A 160 -1.61 20.65 -7.56
C VAL A 160 -2.46 20.40 -6.33
N TRP A 161 -1.89 20.57 -5.14
CA TRP A 161 -2.56 20.22 -3.88
C TRP A 161 -3.92 20.90 -3.65
N PRO A 162 -4.11 22.20 -3.96
CA PRO A 162 -5.40 22.85 -3.78
C PRO A 162 -6.50 22.21 -4.62
N GLU A 163 -6.19 21.83 -5.87
CA GLU A 163 -7.14 21.14 -6.74
C GLU A 163 -7.40 19.70 -6.25
N ALA A 164 -6.35 18.99 -5.84
CA ALA A 164 -6.45 17.64 -5.31
C ALA A 164 -7.40 17.59 -4.10
N LYS A 165 -7.19 18.47 -3.10
CA LYS A 165 -8.06 18.61 -1.92
C LYS A 165 -9.52 18.88 -2.31
N LYS A 166 -9.74 19.81 -3.24
CA LYS A 166 -11.10 20.14 -3.71
C LYS A 166 -11.77 18.94 -4.39
N SER A 167 -11.03 18.20 -5.21
CA SER A 167 -11.55 17.07 -5.99
C SER A 167 -11.89 15.87 -5.10
N MET A 168 -11.09 15.64 -4.05
CA MET A 168 -11.30 14.52 -3.13
C MET A 168 -12.36 14.79 -2.05
N ALA A 169 -12.72 16.05 -1.78
CA ALA A 169 -13.56 16.43 -0.65
C ALA A 169 -14.93 15.71 -0.61
N GLN A 170 -15.62 15.63 -1.75
CA GLN A 170 -16.91 14.91 -1.81
C GLN A 170 -16.71 13.42 -1.51
N ARG A 171 -15.73 12.78 -2.14
CA ARG A 171 -15.49 11.35 -1.94
C ARG A 171 -15.07 11.04 -0.50
N LEU A 172 -14.28 11.92 0.12
CA LEU A 172 -13.90 11.79 1.53
C LEU A 172 -15.15 11.75 2.42
N GLN A 173 -16.13 12.63 2.17
CA GLN A 173 -17.39 12.63 2.90
C GLN A 173 -18.21 11.36 2.64
N GLU A 174 -18.40 10.97 1.38
CA GLU A 174 -19.17 9.78 1.00
C GLU A 174 -18.64 8.49 1.67
N LEU A 175 -17.32 8.31 1.66
CA LEU A 175 -16.68 7.16 2.28
C LEU A 175 -16.69 7.25 3.81
N SER A 176 -16.53 8.45 4.38
CA SER A 176 -16.63 8.65 5.82
C SER A 176 -18.03 8.28 6.32
N ASP A 177 -19.08 8.68 5.61
CA ASP A 177 -20.46 8.31 5.92
C ASP A 177 -20.72 6.82 5.72
N PHE A 178 -20.08 6.20 4.73
CA PHE A 178 -20.16 4.76 4.53
C PHE A 178 -19.55 3.99 5.70
N VAL A 179 -18.31 4.28 6.09
CA VAL A 179 -17.63 3.56 7.19
C VAL A 179 -18.24 3.88 8.56
N ALA A 180 -18.81 5.07 8.77
CA ALA A 180 -19.54 5.39 9.99
C ALA A 180 -20.84 4.58 10.15
N ARG A 181 -21.46 4.16 9.04
CA ARG A 181 -22.69 3.35 9.04
C ARG A 181 -22.43 1.86 8.96
N ASN A 182 -21.21 1.45 8.66
CA ASN A 182 -20.84 0.05 8.45
C ASN A 182 -19.65 -0.29 9.34
N ASP A 183 -19.89 -1.06 10.39
CA ASP A 183 -18.83 -1.60 11.23
C ASP A 183 -18.15 -2.79 10.55
N LEU A 184 -17.38 -2.49 9.50
CA LEU A 184 -16.75 -3.50 8.65
C LEU A 184 -15.73 -4.33 9.44
N ILE A 185 -14.92 -3.69 10.29
CA ILE A 185 -13.94 -4.39 11.10
C ILE A 185 -14.64 -5.36 12.05
N ALA A 186 -15.67 -4.93 12.81
CA ALA A 186 -16.36 -5.85 13.71
C ALA A 186 -17.01 -7.04 12.97
N LYS A 187 -17.56 -6.82 11.77
CA LYS A 187 -18.09 -7.92 10.94
C LYS A 187 -17.00 -8.92 10.56
N TRP A 188 -15.84 -8.44 10.12
CA TRP A 188 -14.70 -9.29 9.80
C TRP A 188 -14.15 -10.02 11.02
N GLU A 189 -13.95 -9.33 12.15
CA GLU A 189 -13.47 -9.93 13.39
C GLU A 189 -14.44 -11.00 13.91
N GLN A 190 -15.75 -10.73 13.84
CA GLN A 190 -16.79 -11.70 14.22
C GLN A 190 -16.75 -12.94 13.33
N PHE A 191 -16.54 -12.76 12.02
CA PHE A 191 -16.52 -13.86 11.06
C PHE A 191 -15.25 -14.71 11.15
N LEU A 192 -14.08 -14.08 11.26
CA LEU A 192 -12.79 -14.77 11.30
C LEU A 192 -12.39 -15.23 12.71
N GLY A 193 -12.93 -14.61 13.76
CA GLY A 193 -12.45 -14.80 15.14
C GLY A 193 -11.05 -14.21 15.38
N ILE A 194 -10.61 -13.28 14.53
CA ILE A 194 -9.31 -12.60 14.59
C ILE A 194 -9.54 -11.15 15.01
N THR A 195 -8.74 -10.63 15.93
CA THR A 195 -8.78 -9.22 16.34
C THR A 195 -7.86 -8.36 15.50
N PHE A 196 -8.38 -7.22 15.03
CA PHE A 196 -7.62 -6.21 14.29
C PHE A 196 -6.64 -5.51 15.24
N LYS A 197 -5.37 -5.40 14.85
CA LYS A 197 -4.29 -5.02 15.80
C LYS A 197 -4.17 -3.52 16.04
N ALA A 198 -4.67 -2.70 15.11
CA ALA A 198 -4.58 -1.25 15.21
C ALA A 198 -5.86 -0.65 15.80
N ARG A 199 -5.72 0.45 16.55
CA ARG A 199 -6.87 1.22 17.04
C ARG A 199 -7.52 2.10 15.99
N ILE A 200 -6.74 2.51 15.01
CA ILE A 200 -7.17 3.35 13.89
C ILE A 200 -6.74 2.64 12.62
N TYR A 201 -7.66 2.51 11.67
CA TYR A 201 -7.34 2.09 10.31
C TYR A 201 -7.63 3.24 9.37
N GLU A 202 -6.60 3.73 8.68
CA GLU A 202 -6.64 4.90 7.81
C GLU A 202 -6.68 4.53 6.33
N PHE A 203 -7.72 4.96 5.63
CA PHE A 203 -7.77 4.93 4.17
C PHE A 203 -7.43 6.31 3.60
N VAL A 204 -6.28 6.41 2.94
CA VAL A 204 -5.80 7.66 2.34
C VAL A 204 -6.27 7.74 0.89
N LEU A 205 -7.11 8.71 0.57
CA LEU A 205 -7.47 9.02 -0.80
C LEU A 205 -6.31 9.72 -1.52
N CYS A 206 -6.05 9.26 -2.74
CA CYS A 206 -4.98 9.73 -3.60
C CYS A 206 -5.55 10.23 -4.92
N PHE A 207 -5.08 11.41 -5.31
CA PHE A 207 -5.50 12.13 -6.50
C PHE A 207 -4.73 11.70 -7.76
N ALA A 208 -3.49 11.24 -7.59
CA ALA A 208 -2.52 11.05 -8.68
C ALA A 208 -2.45 9.62 -9.24
N ASN A 209 -2.92 8.61 -8.51
CA ASN A 209 -2.68 7.19 -8.83
C ASN A 209 -3.70 6.58 -9.80
N LYS A 210 -4.30 7.38 -10.69
CA LYS A 210 -5.19 6.86 -11.74
C LYS A 210 -4.42 5.90 -12.65
N GLY A 211 -4.87 4.64 -12.72
CA GLY A 211 -4.24 3.60 -13.55
C GLY A 211 -2.90 3.09 -13.00
N GLY A 212 -2.52 3.50 -11.79
CA GLY A 212 -1.37 2.97 -11.06
C GLY A 212 -1.78 2.03 -9.94
N PRO A 213 -0.82 1.65 -9.08
CA PRO A 213 -1.10 0.84 -7.89
C PRO A 213 -2.15 1.51 -6.99
N ASP A 214 -3.05 0.69 -6.47
CA ASP A 214 -4.28 1.13 -5.86
C ASP A 214 -4.76 0.10 -4.84
N ALA A 215 -5.48 0.55 -3.81
CA ALA A 215 -5.70 -0.19 -2.58
C ALA A 215 -4.38 -0.66 -1.92
N ASN A 216 -3.24 -0.02 -2.23
CA ASN A 216 -1.93 -0.42 -1.72
C ASN A 216 -1.81 -0.18 -0.22
N SER A 217 -1.38 -1.19 0.52
CA SER A 217 -0.97 -1.03 1.91
C SER A 217 0.26 -0.12 1.99
N ILE A 218 0.18 0.89 2.85
CA ILE A 218 1.32 1.75 3.21
C ILE A 218 1.73 1.53 4.68
N GLY A 219 1.21 0.47 5.30
CA GLY A 219 1.41 0.02 6.68
C GLY A 219 0.23 -0.83 7.10
N TYR A 220 0.34 -1.61 8.16
CA TYR A 220 -0.77 -2.48 8.62
C TYR A 220 -2.05 -1.70 8.91
N SER A 221 -1.90 -0.48 9.41
CA SER A 221 -3.00 0.39 9.80
C SER A 221 -3.38 1.40 8.71
N SER A 222 -2.96 1.19 7.45
CA SER A 222 -3.28 2.15 6.40
C SER A 222 -3.14 1.65 4.97
N ASN A 223 -4.09 2.05 4.12
CA ASN A 223 -4.04 1.82 2.68
C ASN A 223 -4.20 3.13 1.91
N LEU A 224 -3.68 3.15 0.69
CA LEU A 224 -3.85 4.24 -0.27
C LEU A 224 -4.80 3.84 -1.40
N PHE A 225 -5.76 4.72 -1.71
CA PHE A 225 -6.85 4.49 -2.64
C PHE A 225 -6.98 5.60 -3.66
N TYR A 226 -7.18 5.27 -4.94
CA TYR A 226 -7.56 6.27 -5.93
C TYR A 226 -8.96 6.81 -5.64
N TYR A 227 -9.09 8.13 -5.65
CA TYR A 227 -10.31 8.81 -5.22
C TYR A 227 -11.49 8.69 -6.21
N ASP A 228 -11.23 8.64 -7.51
CA ASP A 228 -12.25 8.76 -8.57
C ASP A 228 -12.64 7.40 -9.18
N LYS A 229 -12.82 6.39 -8.31
CA LYS A 229 -13.46 5.13 -8.68
C LYS A 229 -14.97 5.22 -8.52
N PRO A 230 -15.77 4.31 -9.09
CA PRO A 230 -17.14 4.09 -8.64
C PRO A 230 -17.21 3.91 -7.12
N LEU A 231 -18.20 4.55 -6.48
CA LEU A 231 -18.33 4.54 -5.02
C LEU A 231 -18.52 3.11 -4.49
N GLU A 232 -19.42 2.35 -5.10
CA GLU A 232 -19.68 0.95 -4.73
C GLU A 232 -18.42 0.09 -4.79
N GLN A 233 -17.68 0.16 -5.90
CA GLN A 233 -16.41 -0.54 -6.05
C GLN A 233 -15.42 -0.14 -4.95
N THR A 234 -15.37 1.14 -4.60
CA THR A 234 -14.48 1.63 -3.53
C THR A 234 -14.87 1.04 -2.19
N CYS A 235 -16.16 1.11 -1.83
CA CYS A 235 -16.69 0.55 -0.59
C CYS A 235 -16.41 -0.95 -0.44
N GLN A 236 -16.56 -1.71 -1.53
CA GLN A 236 -16.24 -3.13 -1.56
C GLN A 236 -14.74 -3.39 -1.34
N LEU A 237 -13.86 -2.61 -1.99
CA LEU A 237 -12.42 -2.71 -1.79
C LEU A 237 -11.97 -2.29 -0.37
N LEU A 238 -12.61 -1.29 0.26
CA LEU A 238 -12.31 -0.95 1.66
C LEU A 238 -12.53 -2.17 2.58
N SER A 239 -13.62 -2.91 2.36
CA SER A 239 -13.91 -4.14 3.10
C SER A 239 -12.92 -5.25 2.74
N HIS A 240 -12.55 -5.38 1.46
CA HIS A 240 -11.52 -6.34 1.02
C HIS A 240 -10.20 -6.12 1.74
N GLU A 241 -9.71 -4.88 1.80
CA GLU A 241 -8.45 -4.55 2.47
C GLU A 241 -8.48 -4.83 3.98
N ILE A 242 -9.62 -4.63 4.64
CA ILE A 242 -9.76 -5.07 6.06
C ILE A 242 -9.53 -6.57 6.19
N GLY A 243 -10.10 -7.36 5.27
CA GLY A 243 -9.91 -8.81 5.22
C GLY A 243 -8.45 -9.19 4.99
N THR A 244 -7.78 -8.57 4.00
CA THR A 244 -6.37 -8.86 3.70
C THR A 244 -5.49 -8.60 4.93
N HIS A 245 -5.69 -7.48 5.64
CA HIS A 245 -4.88 -7.14 6.81
C HIS A 245 -5.13 -8.05 8.01
N LEU A 246 -6.34 -8.57 8.20
CA LEU A 246 -6.62 -9.58 9.22
C LEU A 246 -5.97 -10.93 8.92
N LEU A 247 -5.92 -11.31 7.65
CA LEU A 247 -5.40 -12.61 7.19
C LEU A 247 -3.89 -12.62 6.92
N MET A 248 -3.25 -11.45 6.91
CA MET A 248 -1.87 -11.28 6.45
C MET A 248 -0.83 -12.07 7.26
N GLU A 249 -1.06 -12.30 8.55
CA GLU A 249 -0.14 -13.13 9.34
C GLU A 249 -0.12 -14.58 8.85
N THR A 250 -1.28 -15.12 8.48
CA THR A 250 -1.37 -16.45 7.86
C THR A 250 -0.60 -16.49 6.54
N LEU A 251 -0.67 -15.43 5.74
CA LEU A 251 0.14 -15.31 4.52
C LEU A 251 1.65 -15.31 4.85
N PHE A 252 2.09 -14.48 5.80
CA PHE A 252 3.51 -14.40 6.16
C PHE A 252 4.06 -15.68 6.78
N GLU A 253 3.27 -16.38 7.59
CA GLU A 253 3.62 -17.71 8.10
C GLU A 253 3.87 -18.68 6.95
N LEU A 254 2.96 -18.76 5.98
CA LEU A 254 3.10 -19.63 4.80
C LEU A 254 4.29 -19.22 3.91
N ILE A 255 4.50 -17.93 3.66
CA ILE A 255 5.66 -17.43 2.91
C ILE A 255 6.97 -17.85 3.59
N SER A 256 7.03 -17.83 4.92
CA SER A 256 8.24 -18.17 5.69
C SER A 256 8.63 -19.65 5.61
N THR A 257 7.72 -20.53 5.19
CA THR A 257 8.02 -21.95 4.97
C THR A 257 8.82 -22.21 3.70
N GLU A 258 8.82 -21.26 2.76
CA GLU A 258 9.40 -21.38 1.41
C GLU A 258 8.90 -22.60 0.60
N GLN A 259 7.82 -23.25 1.05
CA GLN A 259 7.27 -24.44 0.42
C GLN A 259 6.48 -24.13 -0.86
N TYR A 260 5.92 -22.92 -0.94
CA TYR A 260 5.02 -22.50 -2.00
C TYR A 260 5.57 -21.30 -2.77
N ASP A 261 5.24 -21.22 -4.07
CA ASP A 261 5.54 -20.05 -4.89
C ASP A 261 4.79 -18.83 -4.33
N ARG A 262 5.54 -17.76 -4.04
CA ARG A 262 5.02 -16.55 -3.37
C ARG A 262 3.89 -15.88 -4.16
N GLN A 263 3.96 -15.88 -5.48
CA GLN A 263 2.98 -15.22 -6.33
C GLN A 263 1.65 -15.99 -6.32
N HIS A 264 1.69 -17.32 -6.40
CA HIS A 264 0.47 -18.14 -6.30
C HIS A 264 -0.14 -18.08 -4.92
N LEU A 265 0.69 -18.13 -3.87
CA LEU A 265 0.21 -18.00 -2.50
C LEU A 265 -0.46 -16.63 -2.27
N TYR A 266 0.12 -15.55 -2.80
CA TYR A 266 -0.47 -14.22 -2.76
C TYR A 266 -1.79 -14.16 -3.54
N ALA A 267 -1.86 -14.73 -4.74
CA ALA A 267 -3.10 -14.79 -5.53
C ALA A 267 -4.21 -15.57 -4.80
N ALA A 268 -3.88 -16.71 -4.18
CA ALA A 268 -4.82 -17.49 -3.37
C ALA A 268 -5.32 -16.68 -2.15
N PHE A 269 -4.42 -15.95 -1.50
CA PHE A 269 -4.74 -15.06 -0.38
C PHE A 269 -5.68 -13.90 -0.76
N GLU A 270 -5.43 -13.24 -1.88
CA GLU A 270 -6.30 -12.19 -2.40
C GLU A 270 -7.68 -12.76 -2.77
N CYS A 271 -7.73 -13.91 -3.42
CA CYS A 271 -8.98 -14.58 -3.76
C CYS A 271 -9.74 -15.05 -2.51
N LEU A 272 -9.06 -15.50 -1.46
CA LEU A 272 -9.69 -15.88 -0.19
C LEU A 272 -10.33 -14.66 0.48
N SER A 273 -9.62 -13.54 0.50
CA SER A 273 -10.13 -12.27 1.01
C SER A 273 -11.36 -11.81 0.23
N LYS A 274 -11.35 -11.92 -1.10
CA LYS A 274 -12.52 -11.62 -1.94
C LYS A 274 -13.70 -12.57 -1.70
N PHE A 275 -13.45 -13.87 -1.56
CA PHE A 275 -14.48 -14.86 -1.21
C PHE A 275 -15.16 -14.50 0.12
N TYR A 276 -14.39 -14.22 1.16
CA TYR A 276 -14.96 -13.79 2.45
C TYR A 276 -15.64 -12.43 2.37
N ASN A 277 -15.14 -11.51 1.55
CA ASN A 277 -15.76 -10.20 1.39
C ASN A 277 -17.21 -10.30 0.86
N ARG A 278 -17.54 -11.32 0.05
CA ARG A 278 -18.93 -11.63 -0.36
C ARG A 278 -19.81 -11.96 0.84
N ILE A 279 -19.30 -12.79 1.75
CA ILE A 279 -19.99 -13.19 2.97
C ILE A 279 -20.20 -11.98 3.89
N ILE A 280 -19.16 -11.17 4.09
CA ILE A 280 -19.19 -9.99 4.97
C ILE A 280 -20.14 -8.90 4.48
N LEU A 281 -20.16 -8.66 3.16
CA LEU A 281 -21.03 -7.67 2.55
C LEU A 281 -22.44 -8.23 2.25
N GLY A 282 -22.62 -9.55 2.29
CA GLY A 282 -23.88 -10.21 1.98
C GLY A 282 -24.30 -10.04 0.51
N THR A 283 -23.33 -10.04 -0.40
CA THR A 283 -23.56 -9.87 -1.84
C THR A 283 -22.64 -10.76 -2.66
N ASP A 284 -23.17 -11.29 -3.75
CA ASP A 284 -22.39 -12.02 -4.75
C ASP A 284 -21.81 -11.09 -5.84
N ASP A 285 -22.32 -9.85 -5.92
CA ASP A 285 -21.99 -8.89 -6.97
C ASP A 285 -20.80 -7.99 -6.58
N LEU A 286 -19.63 -8.60 -6.34
CA LEU A 286 -18.39 -7.83 -6.16
C LEU A 286 -17.89 -7.33 -7.52
N VAL A 287 -17.81 -6.00 -7.68
CA VAL A 287 -17.53 -5.33 -8.95
C VAL A 287 -16.05 -4.94 -9.14
N TYR A 288 -15.17 -5.31 -8.22
CA TYR A 288 -13.73 -5.09 -8.36
C TYR A 288 -13.04 -6.38 -8.85
N PRO A 289 -12.24 -6.33 -9.94
CA PRO A 289 -11.50 -7.49 -10.41
C PRO A 289 -10.18 -7.67 -9.63
N LEU A 290 -9.74 -8.93 -9.51
CA LEU A 290 -8.39 -9.29 -9.07
C LEU A 290 -7.54 -9.64 -10.30
N THR A 291 -6.89 -8.63 -10.87
CA THR A 291 -6.09 -8.80 -12.10
C THR A 291 -4.87 -9.69 -11.85
N ASN A 292 -4.62 -10.65 -12.74
CA ASN A 292 -3.51 -11.61 -12.68
C ASN A 292 -3.54 -12.56 -11.46
N MET A 293 -4.73 -12.81 -10.87
CA MET A 293 -4.86 -13.67 -9.68
C MET A 293 -5.73 -14.92 -9.89
N ASN A 294 -6.13 -15.24 -11.13
CA ASN A 294 -6.91 -16.43 -11.48
C ASN A 294 -8.22 -16.56 -10.65
N GLU A 295 -8.88 -15.42 -10.39
CA GLU A 295 -10.04 -15.34 -9.50
C GLU A 295 -11.24 -16.14 -10.01
N GLU A 296 -11.36 -16.30 -11.32
CA GLU A 296 -12.39 -17.08 -12.01
C GLU A 296 -12.33 -18.58 -11.69
N HIS A 297 -11.20 -19.07 -11.16
CA HIS A 297 -11.01 -20.46 -10.77
C HIS A 297 -10.88 -20.61 -9.26
N ILE A 298 -10.12 -19.71 -8.61
CA ILE A 298 -9.83 -19.83 -7.18
C ILE A 298 -11.05 -19.45 -6.31
N VAL A 299 -11.81 -18.39 -6.66
CA VAL A 299 -12.98 -18.01 -5.85
C VAL A 299 -14.06 -19.10 -5.87
N PRO A 300 -14.46 -19.68 -7.03
CA PRO A 300 -15.40 -20.80 -7.03
C PRO A 300 -14.88 -22.06 -6.33
N PHE A 301 -13.56 -22.28 -6.32
CA PHE A 301 -12.98 -23.36 -5.54
C PHE A 301 -13.24 -23.16 -4.04
N TYR A 302 -13.02 -21.96 -3.51
CA TYR A 302 -13.34 -21.67 -2.12
C TYR A 302 -14.81 -21.88 -1.80
N GLU A 303 -15.74 -21.47 -2.67
CA GLU A 303 -17.18 -21.74 -2.47
C GLU A 303 -17.49 -23.23 -2.32
N LYS A 304 -16.78 -24.08 -3.06
CA LYS A 304 -16.98 -25.53 -3.07
C LYS A 304 -16.39 -26.22 -1.84
N VAL A 305 -15.20 -25.81 -1.41
CA VAL A 305 -14.46 -26.50 -0.33
C VAL A 305 -14.68 -25.87 1.04
N TYR A 306 -15.14 -24.62 1.08
CA TYR A 306 -15.41 -23.93 2.33
C TYR A 306 -16.49 -24.67 3.12
N SER A 307 -16.14 -25.02 4.35
CA SER A 307 -17.05 -25.54 5.35
C SER A 307 -16.80 -24.83 6.66
N SER A 308 -17.86 -24.58 7.43
CA SER A 308 -17.75 -23.91 8.72
C SER A 308 -16.79 -24.68 9.64
N GLY A 309 -15.70 -24.04 10.05
CA GLY A 309 -14.69 -24.61 10.95
C GLY A 309 -13.36 -24.99 10.28
N MET A 310 -13.23 -24.87 8.96
CA MET A 310 -11.93 -24.99 8.29
C MET A 310 -11.06 -23.76 8.60
N SER A 311 -9.78 -23.98 8.87
CA SER A 311 -8.86 -22.86 9.11
C SER A 311 -8.56 -22.12 7.81
N HIS A 312 -8.32 -20.81 7.90
CA HIS A 312 -7.93 -19.99 6.74
C HIS A 312 -6.58 -20.48 6.16
N HIS A 313 -5.70 -20.98 7.02
CA HIS A 313 -4.43 -21.60 6.63
C HIS A 313 -4.65 -22.82 5.72
N ASP A 314 -5.54 -23.74 6.11
CA ASP A 314 -5.84 -24.93 5.32
C ASP A 314 -6.52 -24.61 3.99
N LEU A 315 -7.36 -23.57 3.96
CA LEU A 315 -7.99 -23.08 2.73
C LEU A 315 -6.94 -22.55 1.75
N LEU A 316 -6.00 -21.73 2.24
CA LEU A 316 -4.90 -21.22 1.41
C LEU A 316 -4.08 -22.37 0.82
N ILE A 317 -3.65 -23.33 1.66
CA ILE A 317 -2.90 -24.50 1.21
C ILE A 317 -3.67 -25.27 0.14
N GLN A 318 -4.94 -25.58 0.39
CA GLN A 318 -5.76 -26.34 -0.57
C GLN A 318 -5.90 -25.63 -1.92
N ALA A 319 -6.03 -24.30 -1.93
CA ALA A 319 -6.11 -23.55 -3.17
C ALA A 319 -4.77 -23.56 -3.93
N VAL A 320 -3.65 -23.34 -3.23
CA VAL A 320 -2.32 -23.37 -3.85
C VAL A 320 -1.99 -24.77 -4.40
N GLU A 321 -2.41 -25.84 -3.72
CA GLU A 321 -2.23 -27.21 -4.17
C GLU A 321 -3.18 -27.61 -5.31
N ALA A 322 -4.39 -27.04 -5.36
CA ALA A 322 -5.36 -27.29 -6.42
C ALA A 322 -5.04 -26.54 -7.72
N PHE A 323 -4.39 -25.38 -7.62
CA PHE A 323 -3.99 -24.53 -8.75
C PHE A 323 -2.47 -24.28 -8.74
N PRO A 324 -1.65 -25.34 -8.88
CA PRO A 324 -0.21 -25.15 -9.02
C PRO A 324 0.08 -24.34 -10.29
N LYS A 325 1.24 -23.66 -10.32
CA LYS A 325 1.74 -22.93 -11.49
C LYS A 325 1.49 -23.75 -12.75
N ASN A 326 0.82 -23.16 -13.75
CA ASN A 326 0.89 -23.73 -15.10
C ASN A 326 2.37 -23.78 -15.47
N THR A 327 2.93 -24.99 -15.53
CA THR A 327 4.24 -25.23 -16.12
C THR A 327 4.10 -25.02 -17.61
N ASP A 328 4.13 -23.76 -18.04
CA ASP A 328 4.44 -23.40 -19.42
C ASP A 328 5.95 -23.44 -19.64
#